data_AF-A0A8B9CLS2-F1
#
_entry.id   AF-A0A8B9CLS2-F1
#
_cell.length_a   1.000
_cell.length_b   1.000
_cell.length_c   1.000
_cell.angle_alpha   90.00
_cell.angle_beta   90.00
_cell.angle_gamma   90.00
#
_symmetry.space_group_name_H-M   'P 1'
#
loop_
_entity.id
_entity.type
_entity.pdbx_description
1 polymer ?
#
loop_
_entity_poly.entity_id
_entity_poly.type
_entity_poly.pdbx_seq_one_letter_code
_entity_poly.pdbx_strand_id
1 'polypeptide(L)'
;RNTEKKVVKITSEISQMERMQKRAERFNVPVSLESKKAALAVILNRELAQRFGLNVSSLSKKSEEDEKLKKRKERFGIVTSSAGAGATEDTEAKKRKRAERFGIV
;
A
#
# COMPACT_ATOMS: atom_id res chain seq x y z
N ARG A 1 40.38 -4.83 -0.78
CA ARG A 1 39.97 -5.97 -1.63
C ARG A 1 38.53 -5.70 -2.08
N ASN A 2 38.34 -5.11 -3.25
CA ASN A 2 37.01 -4.92 -3.83
C ASN A 2 36.55 -6.28 -4.37
N THR A 3 35.64 -6.93 -3.66
CA THR A 3 35.00 -8.16 -4.15
C THR A 3 33.93 -7.74 -5.15
N GLU A 4 34.27 -7.77 -6.44
CA GLU A 4 33.32 -7.55 -7.53
C GLU A 4 32.17 -8.56 -7.40
N LYS A 5 30.98 -8.05 -7.08
CA LYS A 5 29.77 -8.87 -7.07
C LYS A 5 29.40 -9.15 -8.52
N LYS A 6 29.65 -10.38 -8.98
CA LYS A 6 29.26 -10.84 -10.30
C LYS A 6 27.72 -10.86 -10.39
N VAL A 7 27.14 -9.80 -10.97
CA VAL A 7 25.69 -9.69 -11.16
C VAL A 7 25.29 -10.62 -12.31
N VAL A 8 24.74 -11.79 -11.97
CA VAL A 8 24.19 -12.72 -12.97
C VAL A 8 22.81 -12.19 -13.40
N LYS A 9 22.74 -11.67 -14.63
CA LYS A 9 21.50 -11.18 -15.24
C LYS A 9 20.67 -12.39 -15.69
N ILE A 10 19.75 -12.84 -14.83
CA ILE A 10 18.79 -13.89 -15.20
C ILE A 10 17.72 -13.25 -16.08
N THR A 11 17.81 -13.45 -17.39
CA THR A 11 16.70 -13.18 -18.31
C THR A 11 15.71 -14.33 -18.18
N SER A 12 14.48 -14.06 -17.75
CA SER A 12 13.44 -15.10 -17.81
C SER A 12 13.02 -15.32 -19.26
N GLU A 13 12.98 -16.57 -19.71
CA GLU A 13 12.50 -16.94 -21.05
C GLU A 13 10.99 -16.70 -21.22
N ILE A 14 10.26 -16.62 -20.10
CA ILE A 14 8.81 -16.43 -20.09
C ILE A 14 8.47 -14.98 -20.42
N SER A 15 7.66 -14.77 -21.47
CA SER A 15 7.11 -13.47 -21.85
C SER A 15 6.37 -12.81 -20.68
N GLN A 16 6.42 -11.47 -20.59
CA GLN A 16 5.69 -10.73 -19.55
C GLN A 16 4.19 -11.06 -19.55
N MET A 17 3.59 -11.25 -20.73
CA MET A 17 2.17 -11.58 -20.86
C MET A 17 1.84 -12.94 -20.23
N GLU A 18 2.66 -13.95 -20.51
CA GLU A 18 2.46 -15.30 -19.97
C GLU A 18 2.67 -15.33 -18.44
N ARG A 19 3.63 -14.54 -17.93
CA ARG A 19 3.84 -14.38 -16.49
C ARG A 19 2.63 -13.72 -15.81
N MET A 20 2.02 -12.73 -16.48
CA MET A 20 0.80 -12.09 -16.00
C MET A 20 -0.39 -13.04 -16.01
N GLN A 21 -0.55 -13.87 -17.04
CA GLN A 21 -1.59 -14.90 -17.13
C GLN A 21 -1.45 -15.95 -16.02
N LYS A 22 -0.27 -16.54 -15.82
CA LYS A 22 -0.04 -17.52 -14.74
C LYS A 22 -0.29 -16.94 -13.34
N ARG A 23 -0.01 -15.65 -13.13
CA ARG A 23 -0.36 -14.95 -11.88
C ARG A 23 -1.88 -14.81 -11.76
N ALA A 24 -2.54 -14.35 -12.82
CA ALA A 24 -3.99 -14.21 -12.85
C ALA A 24 -4.71 -15.52 -12.52
N GLU A 25 -4.29 -16.64 -13.13
CA GLU A 25 -4.83 -17.98 -12.85
C GLU A 25 -4.60 -18.40 -11.40
N ARG A 26 -3.36 -18.25 -10.88
CA ARG A 26 -3.03 -18.62 -9.49
C ARG A 26 -3.84 -17.87 -8.44
N PHE A 27 -4.19 -16.62 -8.72
CA PHE A 27 -4.93 -15.77 -7.78
C PHE A 27 -6.40 -15.64 -8.15
N ASN A 28 -6.88 -16.37 -9.17
CA ASN A 28 -8.23 -16.26 -9.72
C ASN A 28 -8.63 -14.81 -10.05
N VAL A 29 -7.67 -14.00 -10.50
CA VAL A 29 -7.89 -12.60 -10.86
C VAL A 29 -8.00 -12.50 -12.38
N PRO A 30 -9.05 -11.88 -12.96
CA PRO A 30 -9.18 -11.70 -14.41
C PRO A 30 -7.97 -10.92 -14.96
N VAL A 31 -7.59 -11.06 -16.23
CA VAL A 31 -6.37 -10.43 -16.80
C VAL A 31 -6.62 -8.98 -17.28
N SER A 32 -7.85 -8.60 -17.62
CA SER A 32 -8.20 -7.24 -18.11
C SER A 32 -8.26 -6.19 -16.99
N LEU A 33 -7.86 -4.96 -17.26
CA LEU A 33 -7.75 -3.89 -16.25
C LEU A 33 -9.10 -3.43 -15.69
N GLU A 34 -10.11 -3.27 -16.54
CA GLU A 34 -11.47 -2.86 -16.14
C GLU A 34 -12.17 -3.94 -15.30
N SER A 35 -12.07 -5.22 -15.67
CA SER A 35 -12.67 -6.32 -14.90
C SER A 35 -11.91 -6.57 -13.60
N LYS A 36 -10.58 -6.36 -13.58
CA LYS A 36 -9.75 -6.43 -12.35
C LYS A 36 -10.19 -5.42 -11.32
N LYS A 37 -10.29 -4.14 -11.69
CA LYS A 37 -10.58 -3.07 -10.71
C LYS A 37 -11.98 -3.23 -10.11
N ALA A 38 -12.98 -3.51 -10.94
CA ALA A 38 -14.35 -3.68 -10.47
C ALA A 38 -14.50 -4.95 -9.60
N ALA A 39 -13.99 -6.10 -10.05
CA ALA A 39 -14.11 -7.34 -9.28
C ALA A 39 -13.30 -7.29 -7.98
N LEU A 40 -12.07 -6.76 -8.01
CA LEU A 40 -11.28 -6.58 -6.79
C LEU A 40 -11.91 -5.55 -5.85
N ALA A 41 -12.47 -4.45 -6.34
CA ALA A 41 -13.15 -3.49 -5.47
C ALA A 41 -14.35 -4.13 -4.76
N VAL A 42 -15.13 -4.95 -5.44
CA VAL A 42 -16.29 -5.63 -4.84
C VAL A 42 -15.87 -6.72 -3.85
N ILE A 43 -14.92 -7.57 -4.24
CA ILE A 43 -14.43 -8.67 -3.39
C ILE A 43 -13.68 -8.12 -2.17
N LEU A 44 -12.81 -7.12 -2.37
CA LEU A 44 -12.07 -6.47 -1.29
C LEU A 44 -13.01 -5.74 -0.33
N ASN A 45 -13.98 -4.96 -0.83
CA ASN A 45 -14.94 -4.30 0.06
C ASN A 45 -15.74 -5.32 0.87
N ARG A 46 -16.14 -6.45 0.28
CA ARG A 46 -16.92 -7.48 0.98
C ARG A 46 -16.08 -8.26 1.99
N GLU A 47 -14.92 -8.77 1.60
CA GLU A 47 -14.05 -9.55 2.48
C GLU A 47 -13.42 -8.70 3.58
N LEU A 48 -13.03 -7.45 3.29
CA LEU A 48 -12.57 -6.55 4.35
C LEU A 48 -13.73 -6.17 5.27
N ALA A 49 -14.92 -5.87 4.74
CA ALA A 49 -16.08 -5.61 5.59
C ALA A 49 -16.37 -6.78 6.53
N GLN A 50 -16.29 -8.01 6.05
CA GLN A 50 -16.49 -9.21 6.85
C GLN A 50 -15.35 -9.44 7.87
N ARG A 51 -14.09 -9.28 7.46
CA ARG A 51 -12.93 -9.47 8.34
C ARG A 51 -12.82 -8.40 9.43
N PHE A 52 -13.25 -7.18 9.12
CA PHE A 52 -13.18 -6.04 10.03
C PHE A 52 -14.52 -5.75 10.72
N GLY A 53 -15.56 -6.57 10.48
CA GLY A 53 -16.90 -6.39 11.07
C GLY A 53 -17.59 -5.08 10.68
N LEU A 54 -17.14 -4.42 9.61
CA LEU A 54 -17.64 -3.12 9.18
C LEU A 54 -18.93 -3.31 8.35
N ASN A 55 -20.06 -2.87 8.90
CA ASN A 55 -21.32 -2.85 8.18
C ASN A 55 -21.23 -1.81 7.03
N VAL A 56 -21.50 -2.25 5.80
CA VAL A 56 -21.34 -1.41 4.60
C VAL A 56 -22.49 -0.41 4.42
N SER A 57 -23.54 -0.44 5.26
CA SER A 57 -24.63 0.52 5.20
C SER A 57 -24.13 1.95 5.49
N SER A 58 -24.49 2.88 4.60
CA SER A 58 -23.93 4.25 4.58
C SER A 58 -24.28 5.09 5.82
N LEU A 59 -25.28 4.67 6.60
CA LEU A 59 -25.88 5.48 7.66
C LEU A 59 -25.20 5.28 9.03
N SER A 60 -24.58 4.12 9.29
CA SER A 60 -23.90 3.83 10.57
C SER A 60 -22.44 4.30 10.63
N LYS A 61 -21.82 4.63 9.48
CA LYS A 61 -20.37 4.89 9.38
C LYS A 61 -19.92 6.26 9.94
N LYS A 62 -20.82 7.24 10.00
CA LYS A 62 -20.43 8.62 10.36
C LYS A 62 -20.09 8.76 11.84
N SER A 63 -20.85 8.13 12.74
CA SER A 63 -20.58 8.19 14.18
C SER A 63 -19.37 7.37 14.62
N GLU A 64 -19.12 6.21 14.00
CA GLU A 64 -18.00 5.32 14.35
C GLU A 64 -16.64 5.90 13.93
N GLU A 65 -16.55 6.56 12.77
CA GLU A 65 -15.30 7.15 12.29
C GLU A 65 -14.89 8.37 13.14
N ASP A 66 -15.84 9.17 13.64
CA ASP A 66 -15.54 10.31 14.53
C ASP A 66 -14.93 9.86 15.87
N GLU A 67 -15.44 8.77 16.47
CA GLU A 67 -14.85 8.20 17.68
C GLU A 67 -13.45 7.62 17.45
N LYS A 68 -13.26 6.93 16.32
CA LYS A 68 -11.97 6.35 15.94
C LYS A 68 -10.94 7.45 15.65
N LEU A 69 -11.37 8.55 15.03
CA LEU A 69 -10.54 9.72 14.82
C LEU A 69 -10.15 10.37 16.15
N LYS A 70 -11.09 10.47 17.10
CA LYS A 70 -10.82 10.94 18.46
C LYS A 70 -9.81 10.05 19.19
N LYS A 71 -10.01 8.72 19.22
CA LYS A 71 -9.07 7.75 19.79
C LYS A 71 -7.69 7.81 19.11
N ARG A 72 -7.64 8.05 17.80
CA ARG A 72 -6.37 8.22 17.07
C ARG A 72 -5.67 9.52 17.45
N LYS A 73 -6.41 10.62 17.60
CA LYS A 73 -5.87 11.89 18.06
C LYS A 73 -5.32 11.80 19.48
N GLU A 74 -6.02 11.11 20.38
CA GLU A 74 -5.56 10.84 21.75
C GLU A 74 -4.32 9.93 21.77
N ARG A 75 -4.31 8.89 20.94
CA ARG A 75 -3.20 7.92 20.88
C ARG A 75 -1.93 8.46 20.21
N PHE A 76 -2.08 9.28 19.18
CA PHE A 76 -0.98 9.72 18.33
C PHE A 76 -0.70 11.22 18.43
N GLY A 77 -1.49 11.96 19.22
CA GLY A 77 -1.24 13.37 19.51
C GLY A 77 -1.17 14.26 18.27
N ILE A 78 -1.89 13.95 17.19
CA ILE A 78 -1.85 14.79 15.98
C ILE A 78 -2.81 15.95 16.11
N VAL A 79 -2.19 17.11 16.33
CA VAL A 79 -2.71 18.46 16.17
C VAL A 79 -3.26 18.61 14.74
N THR A 80 -4.56 18.40 14.57
CA THR A 80 -5.30 18.94 13.43
C THR A 80 -5.53 20.43 13.64
N SER A 81 -4.44 21.18 13.53
CA SER A 81 -4.45 22.62 13.25
C SER A 81 -3.06 22.95 12.73
N SER A 82 -3.00 23.29 11.44
CA SER A 82 -2.10 24.30 10.86
C SER A 82 -0.76 24.54 11.58
N ALA A 83 0.34 24.27 10.86
CA ALA A 83 1.71 24.73 11.20
C ALA A 83 2.33 24.10 12.47
N GLY A 84 2.82 22.87 12.33
CA GLY A 84 3.87 22.32 13.18
C GLY A 84 5.22 22.45 12.49
N ALA A 85 5.89 23.58 12.73
CA ALA A 85 7.28 23.80 12.33
C ALA A 85 8.18 22.69 12.93
N GLY A 86 8.93 21.99 12.07
CA GLY A 86 9.84 20.91 12.46
C GLY A 86 10.02 19.82 11.40
N ALA A 87 9.18 19.80 10.35
CA ALA A 87 9.18 18.72 9.35
C ALA A 87 9.89 19.05 8.02
N THR A 88 10.56 20.19 7.88
CA THR A 88 11.26 20.50 6.62
C THR A 88 12.62 19.80 6.55
N GLU A 89 13.42 19.86 7.62
CA GLU A 89 14.79 19.31 7.67
C GLU A 89 14.82 17.77 7.76
N ASP A 90 13.89 17.18 8.51
CA ASP A 90 13.84 15.73 8.77
C ASP A 90 13.36 14.91 7.55
N THR A 91 12.66 15.53 6.60
CA THR A 91 12.17 14.81 5.40
C THR A 91 13.30 14.46 4.44
N GLU A 92 14.27 15.36 4.29
CA GLU A 92 15.39 15.18 3.38
C GLU A 92 16.38 14.14 3.93
N ALA A 93 16.67 14.20 5.23
CA ALA A 93 17.46 13.18 5.93
C ALA A 93 16.82 11.78 5.85
N LYS A 94 15.49 11.69 5.98
CA LYS A 94 14.75 10.42 5.82
C LYS A 94 14.77 9.91 4.38
N LYS A 95 14.65 10.78 3.38
CA LYS A 95 14.75 10.40 1.96
C LYS A 95 16.16 9.90 1.64
N ARG A 96 17.20 10.56 2.14
CA ARG A 96 18.60 10.12 1.98
C ARG A 96 18.88 8.78 2.66
N LYS A 97 18.50 8.60 3.93
CA LYS A 97 18.62 7.29 4.62
C LYS A 97 17.84 6.18 3.89
N ARG A 98 16.70 6.51 3.28
CA ARG A 98 15.96 5.56 2.44
C ARG A 98 16.74 5.23 1.17
N ALA A 99 17.22 6.23 0.44
CA ALA A 99 18.05 6.03 -0.76
C ALA A 99 19.27 5.14 -0.47
N GLU A 100 19.99 5.40 0.61
CA GLU A 100 21.13 4.58 1.08
C GLU A 100 20.72 3.13 1.38
N ARG A 101 19.59 2.93 2.08
CA ARG A 101 19.09 1.57 2.38
C ARG A 101 18.68 0.79 1.13
N PHE A 102 18.20 1.48 0.10
CA PHE A 102 17.76 0.86 -1.16
C PHE A 102 18.83 0.92 -2.26
N GLY A 103 20.02 1.45 -1.96
CA GLY A 103 21.09 1.61 -2.94
C GLY A 103 20.74 2.53 -4.12
N ILE A 104 19.83 3.48 -3.91
CA ILE A 104 19.39 4.50 -4.89
C ILE A 104 20.15 5.81 -4.62
N VAL A 105 21.44 5.70 -4.30
CA VAL A 105 22.34 6.85 -4.10
C VAL A 105 23.15 7.05 -5.36
#